data_AF-A0A2N3W1L6-F1
#
_entry.id   AF-A0A2N3W1L6-F1
#
_cell.length_a   1.000
_cell.length_b   1.000
_cell.length_c   1.000
_cell.angle_alpha   90.00
_cell.angle_beta   90.00
_cell.angle_gamma   90.00
#
_symmetry.space_group_name_H-M   'P 1'
#
loop_
_entity.id
_entity.type
_entity.pdbx_description
1 polymer ?
#
loop_
_entity_poly.entity_id
_entity_poly.type
_entity_poly.pdbx_seq_one_letter_code
_entity_poly.pdbx_strand_id
1 'polypeptide(L)'
;MTTQSWAGWYRDRHGSEALTITADGTQLHTRIRGVDFAGAGFDSLGPVPGIPTEGSFALDGGALRDFVLEWDMPVPVASADGAVHHATLSCLLSLKPPEPDLGLALHLGGAVYASGRAEVDFGSVLDDIRRQLPNGAQLQPSVLESI
;
A
#
# COMPACT_ATOMS: atom_id res chain seq x y z
N MET A 1 0.45 -8.49 18.24
CA MET A 1 0.62 -8.01 16.86
C MET A 1 1.56 -6.83 16.89
N THR A 2 2.54 -6.77 15.99
CA THR A 2 3.50 -5.67 15.87
C THR A 2 2.93 -4.61 14.94
N THR A 3 2.84 -3.37 15.41
CA THR A 3 2.50 -2.23 14.57
C THR A 3 3.56 -2.05 13.49
N GLN A 4 3.13 -1.95 12.24
CA GLN A 4 4.00 -1.67 11.10
C GLN A 4 3.85 -0.21 10.70
N SER A 5 4.91 0.37 10.12
CA SER A 5 4.95 1.77 9.72
C SER A 5 5.74 1.92 8.43
N TRP A 6 5.16 2.63 7.46
CA TRP A 6 5.74 2.87 6.15
C TRP A 6 5.66 4.35 5.80
N ALA A 7 6.77 4.89 5.28
CA ALA A 7 6.77 6.21 4.68
C ALA A 7 6.13 6.15 3.30
N GLY A 8 5.39 7.19 2.94
CA GLY A 8 4.75 7.28 1.64
C GLY A 8 4.47 8.71 1.20
N TRP A 9 3.87 8.82 0.03
CA TRP A 9 3.45 10.07 -0.59
C TRP A 9 1.99 9.98 -0.98
N TYR A 10 1.21 10.97 -0.55
CA TYR A 10 -0.14 11.20 -1.03
C TYR A 10 -0.14 12.31 -2.07
N ARG A 11 -0.96 12.17 -3.11
CA ARG A 11 -1.15 13.19 -4.14
C ARG A 11 -2.60 13.26 -4.60
N ASP A 12 -3.19 14.44 -4.52
CA ASP A 12 -4.51 14.75 -5.07
C ASP A 12 -4.45 16.02 -5.95
N ARG A 13 -5.60 16.61 -6.26
CA ARG A 13 -5.72 17.87 -7.01
C ARG A 13 -5.08 19.09 -6.32
N HIS A 14 -4.86 19.04 -5.01
CA HIS A 14 -4.31 20.12 -4.20
C HIS A 14 -2.79 20.00 -3.99
N GLY A 15 -2.16 18.94 -4.49
CA GLY A 15 -0.72 18.76 -4.48
C GLY A 15 -0.27 17.46 -3.83
N SER A 16 1.00 17.41 -3.43
CA SER A 16 1.63 16.23 -2.81
C SER A 16 2.03 16.49 -1.37
N GLU A 17 1.91 15.46 -0.53
CA GLU A 17 2.33 15.48 0.88
C GLU A 17 3.00 14.15 1.24
N ALA A 18 4.11 14.22 1.96
CA ALA A 18 4.72 13.05 2.57
C ALA A 18 3.91 12.64 3.80
N LEU A 19 3.67 11.34 3.95
CA LEU A 19 2.89 10.80 5.06
C LEU A 19 3.54 9.56 5.65
N THR A 20 3.01 9.14 6.79
CA THR A 20 3.29 7.85 7.40
C THR A 20 2.00 7.03 7.41
N ILE A 21 2.10 5.79 6.97
CA ILE A 21 1.02 4.80 7.05
C ILE A 21 1.38 3.85 8.18
N THR A 22 0.46 3.64 9.11
CA THR A 22 0.62 2.66 10.19
C THR A 22 -0.43 1.58 10.10
N ALA A 23 -0.04 0.33 10.25
CA ALA A 23 -0.94 -0.81 10.34
C ALA A 23 -0.85 -1.43 11.73
N ASP A 24 -1.99 -1.62 12.40
CA ASP A 24 -2.06 -2.27 13.72
C ASP A 24 -2.46 -3.75 13.66
N GLY A 25 -2.57 -4.31 12.45
CA GLY A 25 -3.02 -5.67 12.18
C GLY A 25 -4.53 -5.81 12.01
N THR A 26 -5.30 -4.72 12.18
CA THR A 26 -6.75 -4.68 11.91
C THR A 26 -7.13 -3.49 11.04
N GLN A 27 -6.45 -2.36 11.18
CA GLN A 27 -6.70 -1.14 10.43
C GLN A 27 -5.39 -0.47 10.00
N LEU A 28 -5.50 0.20 8.87
CA LEU A 28 -4.54 1.20 8.42
C LEU A 28 -4.94 2.56 9.00
N HIS A 29 -3.94 3.33 9.42
CA HIS A 29 -4.09 4.70 9.86
C HIS A 29 -3.06 5.58 9.14
N THR A 30 -3.46 6.80 8.79
CA THR A 30 -2.54 7.81 8.26
C THR A 30 -3.06 9.20 8.57
N ARG A 31 -2.20 10.20 8.41
CA ARG A 31 -2.56 11.61 8.57
C ARG A 31 -2.18 12.36 7.30
N ILE A 32 -3.14 13.10 6.74
CA ILE A 32 -2.99 13.86 5.51
C ILE A 32 -3.51 15.28 5.75
N ARG A 33 -2.66 16.29 5.54
CA ARG A 33 -2.96 17.71 5.77
C ARG A 33 -3.59 18.00 7.13
N GLY A 34 -3.14 17.29 8.16
CA GLY A 34 -3.65 17.46 9.51
C GLY A 34 -4.92 16.67 9.83
N VAL A 35 -5.51 15.94 8.88
CA VAL A 35 -6.70 15.10 9.07
C VAL A 35 -6.28 13.64 9.21
N ASP A 36 -6.81 12.96 10.22
CA ASP A 36 -6.56 11.55 10.47
C ASP A 36 -7.54 10.70 9.63
N PHE A 37 -7.00 9.66 8.98
CA PHE A 37 -7.73 8.70 8.16
C PHE A 37 -7.49 7.29 8.66
N ALA A 38 -8.54 6.46 8.62
CA ALA A 38 -8.46 5.04 8.95
C ALA A 38 -9.29 4.19 7.99
N GLY A 39 -8.89 2.95 7.79
CA GLY A 39 -9.58 2.01 6.89
C GLY A 39 -9.11 0.57 7.11
N ALA A 40 -9.90 -0.39 6.62
CA ALA A 40 -9.50 -1.80 6.63
C ALA A 40 -8.46 -2.12 5.53
N GLY A 41 -8.27 -1.21 4.58
CA GLY A 41 -7.34 -1.33 3.46
C GLY A 41 -7.07 0.04 2.83
N PHE A 42 -6.10 0.10 1.90
CA PHE A 42 -5.65 1.37 1.32
C PHE A 42 -6.72 2.10 0.50
N ASP A 43 -7.70 1.37 -0.03
CA ASP A 43 -8.82 1.89 -0.84
C ASP A 43 -10.05 2.29 -0.01
N SER A 44 -10.03 2.02 1.29
CA SER A 44 -11.13 2.28 2.23
C SER A 44 -10.78 3.32 3.31
N LEU A 45 -9.68 4.06 3.13
CA LEU A 45 -9.28 5.13 4.03
C LEU A 45 -10.35 6.23 4.09
N GLY A 46 -11.06 6.30 5.21
CA GLY A 46 -12.06 7.34 5.49
C GLY A 46 -11.60 8.24 6.64
N PRO A 47 -12.06 9.50 6.71
CA PRO A 47 -11.67 10.40 7.78
C PRO A 47 -12.20 9.90 9.12
N VAL A 48 -11.34 9.93 10.15
CA VAL A 48 -11.74 9.62 11.51
C VAL A 48 -12.70 10.71 12.01
N PRO A 49 -13.84 10.37 12.64
CA PRO A 49 -14.82 11.34 13.10
C PRO A 49 -14.21 12.40 14.04
N GLY A 50 -14.63 13.67 13.88
CA GLY A 50 -14.27 14.76 14.78
C GLY A 50 -13.42 15.87 14.17
N ILE A 51 -12.91 15.69 12.94
CA ILE A 51 -12.22 16.74 12.18
C ILE A 51 -13.04 17.10 10.94
N PRO A 52 -13.40 18.39 10.73
CA PRO A 52 -14.10 18.80 9.50
C PRO A 52 -13.22 18.55 8.27
N THR A 53 -13.73 17.78 7.32
CA THR A 53 -13.05 17.46 6.05
C THR A 53 -13.69 18.12 4.84
N GLU A 54 -14.77 18.89 5.06
CA GLU A 54 -15.57 19.48 3.99
C GLU A 54 -14.71 20.33 3.03
N GLY A 55 -14.78 19.99 1.74
CA GLY A 55 -14.09 20.72 0.66
C GLY A 55 -12.60 20.41 0.49
N SER A 56 -11.94 19.79 1.47
CA SER A 56 -10.50 19.52 1.46
C SER A 56 -10.10 18.23 0.76
N PHE A 57 -11.01 17.24 0.72
CA PHE A 57 -10.76 15.92 0.15
C PHE A 57 -11.94 15.49 -0.72
N ALA A 58 -11.65 14.75 -1.80
CA ALA A 58 -12.69 14.05 -2.55
C ALA A 58 -13.05 12.76 -1.79
N LEU A 59 -14.32 12.63 -1.41
CA LEU A 59 -14.86 11.47 -0.71
C LEU A 59 -15.99 10.83 -1.52
N ASP A 60 -16.05 9.51 -1.52
CA ASP A 60 -17.18 8.72 -2.04
C ASP A 60 -17.52 7.61 -1.06
N GLY A 61 -18.79 7.53 -0.66
CA GLY A 61 -19.22 6.59 0.39
C GLY A 61 -18.49 6.75 1.74
N GLY A 62 -17.86 7.90 1.99
CA GLY A 62 -17.05 8.15 3.20
C GLY A 62 -15.57 7.76 3.09
N ALA A 63 -15.13 7.19 1.96
CA ALA A 63 -13.72 6.87 1.71
C ALA A 63 -13.06 7.91 0.79
N LEU A 64 -11.75 8.10 0.93
CA LEU A 64 -10.92 8.94 0.05
C LEU A 64 -11.00 8.47 -1.40
N ARG A 65 -11.03 9.43 -2.33
CA ARG A 65 -11.01 9.21 -3.79
C ARG A 65 -10.16 10.28 -4.48
N ASP A 66 -9.97 10.12 -5.80
CA ASP A 66 -9.28 11.07 -6.67
C ASP A 66 -7.84 11.40 -6.18
N PHE A 67 -7.15 10.38 -5.70
CA PHE A 67 -5.78 10.48 -5.20
C PHE A 67 -4.88 9.38 -5.76
N VAL A 68 -3.58 9.61 -5.63
CA VAL A 68 -2.52 8.62 -5.78
C VAL A 68 -1.80 8.49 -4.45
N LEU A 69 -1.55 7.26 -4.02
CA LEU A 69 -0.77 6.91 -2.84
C LEU A 69 0.39 6.01 -3.27
N GLU A 70 1.60 6.40 -2.87
CA GLU A 70 2.83 5.67 -3.15
C GLU A 70 3.53 5.36 -1.83
N TRP A 71 3.96 4.12 -1.62
CA TRP A 71 4.67 3.73 -0.40
C TRP A 71 5.58 2.53 -0.64
N ASP A 72 6.60 2.41 0.20
CA ASP A 72 7.56 1.30 0.16
C ASP A 72 7.45 0.45 1.42
N MET A 73 7.32 -0.86 1.24
CA MET A 73 7.25 -1.82 2.34
C MET A 73 8.48 -2.73 2.34
N PRO A 74 9.25 -2.80 3.44
CA PRO A 74 10.29 -3.80 3.57
C PRO A 74 9.64 -5.18 3.72
N VAL A 75 9.96 -6.11 2.82
CA VAL A 75 9.41 -7.47 2.83
C VAL A 75 10.55 -8.50 2.89
N PRO A 76 10.50 -9.46 3.83
CA PRO A 76 11.44 -10.57 3.85
C PRO A 76 11.07 -11.60 2.76
N VAL A 77 12.07 -12.04 2.01
CA VAL A 77 11.97 -13.12 1.02
C VAL A 77 12.86 -14.27 1.48
N ALA A 78 12.27 -15.42 1.77
CA ALA A 78 13.02 -16.64 2.03
C ALA A 78 13.42 -17.29 0.70
N SER A 79 14.68 -17.67 0.53
CA SER A 79 15.16 -18.47 -0.61
C SER A 79 15.05 -19.98 -0.33
N ALA A 80 15.26 -20.77 -1.38
CA ALA A 80 15.15 -22.23 -1.32
C ALA A 80 16.13 -22.89 -0.32
N ASP A 81 17.26 -22.25 -0.04
CA ASP A 81 18.27 -22.68 0.93
C ASP A 81 17.98 -22.19 2.36
N GLY A 82 16.87 -21.49 2.56
CA GLY A 82 16.44 -20.96 3.86
C GLY A 82 17.08 -19.62 4.23
N ALA A 83 17.90 -19.01 3.36
CA ALA A 83 18.38 -17.65 3.60
C ALA A 83 17.23 -16.64 3.51
N VAL A 84 17.29 -15.57 4.32
CA VAL A 84 16.31 -14.49 4.28
C VAL A 84 16.96 -13.26 3.66
N HIS A 85 16.37 -12.80 2.55
CA HIS A 85 16.75 -11.58 1.87
C HIS A 85 15.76 -10.47 2.22
N HIS A 86 16.28 -9.27 2.46
CA HIS A 86 15.45 -8.08 2.61
C HIS A 86 15.20 -7.47 1.24
N ALA A 87 13.93 -7.41 0.85
CA ALA A 87 13.47 -6.78 -0.37
C ALA A 87 12.60 -5.56 -0.04
N THR A 88 12.36 -4.73 -1.05
CA THR A 88 11.42 -3.61 -0.97
C THR A 88 10.27 -3.88 -1.93
N LEU A 89 9.04 -3.83 -1.42
CA LEU A 89 7.83 -3.84 -2.20
C LEU A 89 7.36 -2.38 -2.37
N SER A 90 7.57 -1.83 -3.56
CA SER A 90 7.07 -0.52 -3.93
C SER A 90 5.62 -0.64 -4.42
N CYS A 91 4.76 0.19 -3.85
CA CYS A 91 3.32 0.15 -4.07
C CYS A 91 2.84 1.49 -4.64
N LEU A 92 1.94 1.44 -5.60
CA LEU A 92 1.24 2.61 -6.14
C LEU A 92 -0.24 2.29 -6.24
N LEU A 93 -1.08 3.01 -5.50
CA LEU A 93 -2.53 2.98 -5.61
C LEU A 93 -3.01 4.30 -6.22
N SER A 94 -3.65 4.23 -7.38
CA SER A 94 -4.36 5.34 -8.02
C SER A 94 -5.86 5.09 -7.92
N LEU A 95 -6.57 5.93 -7.18
CA LEU A 95 -8.04 5.96 -7.16
C LEU A 95 -8.60 7.12 -8.00
N LYS A 96 -7.85 7.54 -9.01
CA LYS A 96 -8.27 8.56 -9.97
C LYS A 96 -9.21 7.99 -11.04
N PRO A 97 -10.21 8.74 -11.50
CA PRO A 97 -11.04 8.34 -12.63
C PRO A 97 -10.23 8.33 -13.95
N PRO A 98 -10.63 7.54 -14.97
CA PRO A 98 -11.85 6.72 -15.00
C PRO A 98 -11.70 5.34 -14.33
N GLU A 99 -10.49 4.83 -14.17
CA GLU A 99 -10.24 3.48 -13.68
C GLU A 99 -9.22 3.49 -12.54
N PRO A 100 -9.56 2.92 -11.36
CA PRO A 100 -8.59 2.72 -10.30
C PRO A 100 -7.54 1.69 -10.71
N ASP A 101 -6.31 1.84 -10.20
CA ASP A 101 -5.15 1.01 -10.54
C ASP A 101 -4.28 0.80 -9.30
N LEU A 102 -3.84 -0.45 -9.09
CA LEU A 102 -2.86 -0.85 -8.08
C LEU A 102 -1.67 -1.52 -8.77
N GLY A 103 -0.50 -0.91 -8.65
CA GLY A 103 0.76 -1.46 -9.14
C GLY A 103 1.68 -1.84 -7.98
N LEU A 104 2.28 -3.02 -8.08
CA LEU A 104 3.33 -3.50 -7.16
C LEU A 104 4.62 -3.79 -7.91
N ALA A 105 5.75 -3.44 -7.31
CA ALA A 105 7.08 -3.80 -7.79
C ALA A 105 7.95 -4.30 -6.62
N LEU A 106 8.41 -5.54 -6.70
CA LEU A 106 9.34 -6.12 -5.73
C LEU A 106 10.78 -5.97 -6.22
N HIS A 107 11.58 -5.27 -5.43
CA HIS A 107 13.01 -5.09 -5.62
C HIS A 107 13.78 -6.10 -4.75
N LEU A 108 14.40 -7.10 -5.40
CA LEU A 108 15.12 -8.18 -4.71
C LEU A 108 16.44 -8.47 -5.44
N GLY A 109 17.56 -8.28 -4.75
CA GLY A 109 18.88 -8.63 -5.27
C GLY A 109 19.26 -7.95 -6.59
N GLY A 110 18.73 -6.75 -6.85
CA GLY A 110 18.93 -6.01 -8.11
C GLY A 110 17.96 -6.38 -9.23
N ALA A 111 17.13 -7.41 -9.06
CA ALA A 111 16.01 -7.71 -9.95
C ALA A 111 14.74 -6.98 -9.53
N VAL A 112 13.84 -6.76 -10.50
CA VAL A 112 12.52 -6.17 -10.30
C VAL A 112 11.47 -7.14 -10.84
N TYR A 113 10.52 -7.50 -9.98
CA TYR A 113 9.33 -8.28 -10.33
C TYR A 113 8.13 -7.34 -10.20
N ALA A 114 7.34 -7.18 -11.25
CA ALA A 114 6.28 -6.17 -11.29
C ALA A 114 4.95 -6.79 -11.67
N SER A 115 3.87 -6.31 -11.07
CA SER A 115 2.53 -6.78 -11.38
C SER A 115 2.07 -6.32 -12.78
N GLY A 116 1.04 -6.98 -13.31
CA GLY A 116 0.27 -6.43 -14.42
C GLY A 116 -0.38 -5.09 -14.07
N ARG A 117 -0.86 -4.37 -15.10
CA ARG A 117 -1.66 -3.15 -14.93
C ARG A 117 -3.14 -3.50 -14.72
N ALA A 118 -3.87 -2.62 -14.02
CA ALA A 118 -5.33 -2.56 -13.91
C ALA A 118 -6.02 -3.55 -12.95
N GLU A 119 -5.35 -3.94 -11.87
CA GLU A 119 -6.01 -4.61 -10.74
C GLU A 119 -6.15 -3.65 -9.56
N VAL A 120 -7.15 -3.85 -8.71
CA VAL A 120 -7.34 -3.07 -7.47
C VAL A 120 -7.23 -3.92 -6.20
N ASP A 121 -7.22 -5.24 -6.36
CA ASP A 121 -7.14 -6.17 -5.24
C ASP A 121 -5.69 -6.47 -4.90
N PHE A 122 -5.27 -6.06 -3.69
CA PHE A 122 -3.88 -6.19 -3.25
C PHE A 122 -3.41 -7.65 -3.23
N GLY A 123 -4.28 -8.60 -2.87
CA GLY A 123 -3.96 -10.02 -2.84
C GLY A 123 -3.64 -10.58 -4.23
N SER A 124 -4.47 -10.26 -5.21
CA SER A 124 -4.32 -10.70 -6.61
C SER A 124 -3.03 -10.17 -7.24
N VAL A 125 -2.76 -8.87 -7.06
CA VAL A 125 -1.55 -8.20 -7.56
C VAL A 125 -0.28 -8.77 -6.91
N LEU A 126 -0.37 -9.14 -5.64
CA LEU A 126 0.74 -9.77 -4.93
C LEU A 126 0.98 -11.22 -5.36
N ASP A 127 -0.08 -11.96 -5.65
CA ASP A 127 0.04 -13.31 -6.19
C ASP A 127 0.70 -13.32 -7.56
N ASP A 128 0.48 -12.28 -8.37
CA ASP A 128 1.22 -12.02 -9.60
C ASP A 128 2.73 -11.90 -9.38
N ILE A 129 3.14 -11.15 -8.35
CA ILE A 129 4.55 -11.05 -7.95
C ILE A 129 5.09 -12.42 -7.49
N ARG A 130 4.33 -13.15 -6.65
CA ARG A 130 4.72 -14.46 -6.13
C ARG A 130 5.00 -15.47 -7.25
N ARG A 131 4.19 -15.44 -8.33
CA ARG A 131 4.36 -16.30 -9.50
C ARG A 131 5.64 -16.01 -10.31
N GLN A 132 6.19 -14.81 -10.20
CA GLN A 132 7.40 -14.40 -10.93
C GLN A 132 8.70 -14.65 -10.16
N LEU A 133 8.62 -14.99 -8.88
CA LEU A 133 9.79 -15.19 -8.03
C LEU A 133 10.65 -16.37 -8.52
N PRO A 134 11.98 -16.34 -8.27
CA PRO A 134 12.84 -17.48 -8.53
C PRO A 134 12.33 -18.75 -7.85
N ASN A 135 12.58 -19.91 -8.46
CA ASN A 135 12.15 -21.19 -7.91
C ASN A 135 12.58 -21.37 -6.44
N GLY A 136 11.60 -21.64 -5.57
CA GLY A 136 11.80 -21.84 -4.14
C GLY A 136 11.95 -20.55 -3.32
N ALA A 137 11.89 -19.37 -3.93
CA ALA A 137 11.77 -18.11 -3.19
C ALA A 137 10.32 -17.85 -2.77
N GLN A 138 10.12 -17.36 -1.54
CA GLN A 138 8.81 -17.10 -0.96
C GLN A 138 8.81 -15.79 -0.16
N LEU A 139 7.80 -14.94 -0.41
CA LEU A 139 7.51 -13.79 0.45
C LEU A 139 6.97 -14.27 1.79
N GLN A 140 7.53 -13.81 2.92
CA GLN A 140 7.00 -14.25 4.22
C GLN A 140 5.69 -13.52 4.57
N PRO A 141 4.73 -14.22 5.21
CA PRO A 141 3.40 -13.67 5.50
C PRO A 141 3.40 -12.48 6.47
N SER A 142 4.42 -12.37 7.33
CA SER A 142 4.42 -11.47 8.49
C SER A 142 4.27 -9.98 8.16
N VAL A 143 4.62 -9.55 6.94
CA VAL A 143 4.43 -8.16 6.48
C VAL A 143 3.05 -7.95 5.84
N LEU A 144 2.40 -9.04 5.42
CA LEU A 144 1.18 -9.01 4.62
C LEU A 144 -0.06 -9.30 5.46
N GLU A 145 0.09 -10.00 6.59
CA GLU A 145 -0.98 -10.22 7.58
C GLU A 145 -1.42 -8.93 8.30
N SER A 146 -0.75 -7.80 8.03
CA SER A 146 -1.09 -6.49 8.59
C SER A 146 -1.92 -5.61 7.64
N ILE A 147 -2.23 -6.10 6.44
CA ILE A 147 -2.93 -5.38 5.36
C ILE A 147 -4.26 -6.07 5.06
#